data_AF-A0A937A7B9-F1
#
_entry.id   AF-A0A937A7B9-F1
#
_cell.length_a   1.000
_cell.length_b   1.000
_cell.length_c   1.000
_cell.angle_alpha   90.00
_cell.angle_beta   90.00
_cell.angle_gamma   90.00
#
_symmetry.space_group_name_H-M   'P 1'
#
loop_
_entity.id
_entity.type
_entity.pdbx_description
1 polymer ?
#
loop_
_entity_poly.entity_id
_entity_poly.type
_entity_poly.pdbx_seq_one_letter_code
_entity_poly.pdbx_strand_id
1 'polypeptide(L)'
;MVRRLLTLSALALAACAGGPAPLPANLSEEQLMIVDCLLPGQVRQLGNFATSLSARRPQKLPAHECAQAGGEFALAAKDPARALAIWLPFAQQGNAEAQTQVGEMYERGIGTVADPATAATWYAKAVAQGDSRAMINLASLHERGLGVKRDPVLAARLFRQASGQGSEPGRITIHVVDPVVVVPTPGADGAAPLVPLGGQGERREIRGKVNTEAGVRQLVFNNKPLAVDSQGLFRTEIEVPPGGADARFTATDRQGGQATLSFRAVPRGANPPATKLNHGLPNARYHALLIANQAYRHWPRLNNPVNDAQDLKRMLEQRYGFEVTLITDVSRRETFAAFNALRAKVKPEDNLLVFYAGHGDIEETTQRGYWVPVDGEKDNRSNWISVVDVTDQINALGVRQVLVIADSCYSGTMARTALPVADADLVGERHWDALRAISQLRARVAMTSGGLEPVVDGGAGRNSLFAGSLLDVLDAVREPIETRRLFDSVSARFSLRAQRLRIQQKPQYAPIRFAGHEAGDFVFVPKR
;
A
#
# COMPACT_ATOMS: atom_id res chain seq x y z
N MET A 1 49.78 77.02 2.54
CA MET A 1 49.91 76.13 3.72
C MET A 1 48.56 76.01 4.41
N VAL A 2 47.73 74.99 4.12
CA VAL A 2 46.65 74.54 5.02
C VAL A 2 46.38 73.04 4.80
N ARG A 3 46.41 72.31 5.93
CA ARG A 3 45.93 70.97 6.30
C ARG A 3 45.40 69.97 5.25
N ARG A 4 46.05 68.80 5.20
CA ARG A 4 45.47 67.52 4.77
C ARG A 4 44.64 66.92 5.90
N LEU A 5 43.41 66.51 5.63
CA LEU A 5 42.59 65.61 6.44
C LEU A 5 42.35 64.35 5.59
N LEU A 6 42.79 63.20 6.12
CA LEU A 6 42.52 61.88 5.58
C LEU A 6 41.10 61.46 5.98
N THR A 7 40.28 61.10 5.00
CA THR A 7 39.09 60.27 5.20
C THR A 7 39.25 59.01 4.35
N LEU A 8 39.66 57.90 4.99
CA LEU A 8 39.56 56.56 4.40
C LEU A 8 38.08 56.18 4.35
N SER A 9 37.50 56.13 3.15
CA SER A 9 36.26 55.40 2.90
C SER A 9 36.65 54.00 2.46
N ALA A 10 36.44 53.02 3.34
CA ALA A 10 36.60 51.61 3.01
C ALA A 10 35.46 51.19 2.07
N LEU A 11 35.74 51.14 0.77
CA LEU A 11 34.88 50.50 -0.21
C LEU A 11 35.08 48.98 -0.06
N ALA A 12 34.16 48.32 0.63
CA ALA A 12 34.11 46.86 0.66
C ALA A 12 33.85 46.37 -0.77
N LEU A 13 34.85 45.74 -1.39
CA LEU A 13 34.63 44.86 -2.53
C LEU A 13 33.79 43.68 -2.05
N ALA A 14 32.48 43.76 -2.25
CA ALA A 14 31.63 42.59 -2.29
C ALA A 14 32.02 41.79 -3.54
N ALA A 15 32.94 40.86 -3.37
CA ALA A 15 33.13 39.78 -4.31
C ALA A 15 31.78 39.06 -4.43
N CYS A 16 31.10 39.24 -5.56
CA CYS A 16 29.94 38.43 -5.91
C CYS A 16 30.44 37.01 -6.11
N ALA A 17 30.45 36.22 -5.04
CA ALA A 17 30.41 34.78 -5.13
C ALA A 17 29.08 34.42 -5.79
N GLY A 18 29.10 34.31 -7.13
CA GLY A 18 28.00 33.72 -7.89
C GLY A 18 27.93 32.23 -7.60
N GLY A 19 27.46 31.88 -6.40
CA GLY A 19 26.89 30.57 -6.16
C GLY A 19 25.59 30.45 -6.97
N PRO A 20 25.21 29.25 -7.42
CA PRO A 20 23.93 29.05 -8.09
C PRO A 20 22.81 29.58 -7.18
N ALA A 21 21.86 30.31 -7.75
CA ALA A 21 20.70 30.79 -7.03
C ALA A 21 19.98 29.61 -6.34
N PRO A 22 19.42 29.80 -5.13
CA PRO A 22 18.68 28.74 -4.46
C PRO A 22 17.47 28.32 -5.31
N LEU A 23 17.29 27.00 -5.47
CA LEU A 23 16.23 26.41 -6.28
C LEU A 23 14.85 26.59 -5.62
N PRO A 24 13.78 26.77 -6.41
CA PRO A 24 12.41 26.82 -5.91
C PRO A 24 11.96 25.46 -5.36
N ALA A 25 11.21 25.46 -4.26
CA ALA A 25 10.98 24.32 -3.37
C ALA A 25 10.09 23.16 -3.90
N ASN A 26 9.79 23.06 -5.20
CA ASN A 26 8.84 22.09 -5.75
C ASN A 26 9.17 21.67 -7.21
N LEU A 27 10.28 20.97 -7.44
CA LEU A 27 10.61 20.40 -8.75
C LEU A 27 10.63 18.86 -8.68
N SER A 28 10.05 18.20 -9.68
CA SER A 28 9.99 16.73 -9.79
C SER A 28 11.32 16.12 -10.27
N GLU A 29 11.50 14.81 -10.09
CA GLU A 29 12.71 14.07 -10.50
C GLU A 29 13.01 14.21 -12.01
N GLU A 30 11.97 14.19 -12.85
CA GLU A 30 12.09 14.38 -14.30
C GLU A 30 12.53 15.81 -14.68
N GLN A 31 12.08 16.80 -13.91
CA GLN A 31 12.45 18.21 -14.08
C GLN A 31 13.92 18.50 -13.74
N LEU A 32 14.56 17.61 -12.99
CA LEU A 32 15.96 17.72 -12.59
C LEU A 32 16.91 16.88 -13.46
N MET A 33 16.40 16.09 -14.41
CA MET A 33 17.23 15.32 -15.34
C MET A 33 18.02 16.22 -16.29
N ILE A 34 19.31 15.93 -16.47
CA ILE A 34 20.14 16.66 -17.46
C ILE A 34 19.82 16.13 -18.86
N VAL A 35 19.37 17.03 -19.72
CA VAL A 35 19.02 16.76 -21.12
C VAL A 35 20.00 17.49 -22.04
N ASP A 36 20.22 16.97 -23.25
CA ASP A 36 20.87 17.76 -24.28
C ASP A 36 19.82 18.72 -24.86
N CYS A 37 19.82 19.95 -24.35
CA CYS A 37 18.82 20.97 -24.66
C CYS A 37 19.21 21.73 -25.93
N LEU A 38 18.41 21.59 -26.99
CA LEU A 38 18.59 22.37 -28.21
C LEU A 38 17.81 23.68 -28.12
N LEU A 39 18.49 24.75 -27.70
CA LEU A 39 17.89 26.07 -27.56
C LEU A 39 17.55 26.73 -28.90
N PRO A 40 16.55 27.62 -28.96
CA PRO A 40 16.24 28.41 -30.16
C PRO A 40 17.45 29.22 -30.65
N GLY A 41 17.61 29.33 -31.97
CA GLY A 41 18.66 30.17 -32.55
C GLY A 41 18.37 31.65 -32.27
N GLN A 42 19.39 32.43 -31.93
CA GLN A 42 19.24 33.87 -31.72
C GLN A 42 19.21 34.60 -33.06
N VAL A 43 18.19 35.43 -33.27
CA VAL A 43 18.11 36.34 -34.41
C VAL A 43 19.01 37.53 -34.13
N ARG A 44 20.03 37.72 -34.96
CA ARG A 44 20.96 38.85 -34.92
C ARG A 44 20.70 39.75 -36.10
N GLN A 45 20.42 41.02 -35.83
CA GLN A 45 20.27 42.02 -36.87
C GLN A 45 21.66 42.51 -37.32
N LEU A 46 21.97 42.33 -38.60
CA LEU A 46 23.20 42.76 -39.25
C LEU A 46 22.95 44.07 -39.99
N GLY A 47 22.95 45.18 -39.23
CA GLY A 47 22.57 46.48 -39.74
C GLY A 47 21.08 46.56 -40.12
N ASN A 48 20.72 47.49 -41.02
CA ASN A 48 19.30 47.72 -41.35
C ASN A 48 18.73 46.77 -42.43
N PHE A 49 19.53 45.85 -42.96
CA PHE A 49 19.20 45.15 -44.22
C PHE A 49 19.18 43.62 -44.13
N ALA A 50 19.62 43.02 -43.02
CA ALA A 50 19.63 41.56 -42.87
C ALA A 50 19.50 41.11 -41.41
N THR A 51 18.92 39.93 -41.23
CA THR A 51 18.93 39.19 -39.97
C THR A 51 19.59 37.84 -40.17
N SER A 52 20.49 37.45 -39.28
CA SER A 52 21.14 36.14 -39.24
C SER A 52 20.63 35.33 -38.06
N LEU A 53 20.39 34.03 -38.26
CA LEU A 53 20.01 33.11 -37.19
C LEU A 53 21.26 32.32 -36.75
N SER A 54 21.60 32.37 -35.46
CA SER A 54 22.73 31.57 -34.95
C SER A 54 22.44 30.08 -35.07
N ALA A 55 23.45 29.28 -35.44
CA ALA A 55 23.35 27.82 -35.44
C ALA A 55 22.96 27.31 -34.03
N ARG A 56 21.92 26.49 -33.96
CA ARG A 56 21.49 25.85 -32.71
C ARG A 56 22.54 24.81 -32.30
N ARG A 57 23.04 24.90 -31.07
CA ARG A 57 23.97 23.92 -30.49
C ARG A 57 23.35 23.35 -29.22
N PRO A 58 23.36 22.01 -29.03
CA PRO A 58 22.88 21.42 -27.80
C PRO A 58 23.70 21.90 -26.60
N GLN A 59 23.02 22.27 -25.51
CA GLN A 59 23.62 22.62 -24.23
C GLN A 59 23.06 21.70 -23.15
N LYS A 60 23.90 21.27 -22.19
CA LYS A 60 23.47 20.40 -21.11
C LYS A 60 22.81 21.22 -20.01
N LEU A 61 21.49 21.10 -19.88
CA LEU A 61 20.68 21.82 -18.89
C LEU A 61 19.76 20.83 -18.16
N PRO A 62 19.36 21.12 -16.92
CA PRO A 62 18.22 20.46 -16.29
C PRO A 62 16.97 20.58 -17.16
N ALA A 63 16.13 19.55 -17.19
CA ALA A 63 14.94 19.52 -18.04
C ALA A 63 14.00 20.71 -17.78
N HIS A 64 13.88 21.16 -16.52
CA HIS A 64 13.10 22.36 -16.19
C HIS A 64 13.71 23.65 -16.75
N GLU A 65 15.04 23.81 -16.72
CA GLU A 65 15.72 24.98 -17.29
C GLU A 65 15.64 24.97 -18.82
N CYS A 66 15.76 23.78 -19.43
CA CYS A 66 15.59 23.62 -20.87
C CYS A 66 14.17 24.00 -21.32
N ALA A 67 13.15 23.55 -20.60
CA ALA A 67 11.76 23.86 -20.88
C ALA A 67 11.46 25.36 -20.68
N GLN A 68 11.99 25.98 -19.62
CA GLN A 68 11.85 27.43 -19.38
C GLN A 68 12.53 28.28 -20.46
N ALA A 69 13.64 27.80 -21.02
CA ALA A 69 14.34 28.46 -22.11
C ALA A 69 13.77 28.14 -23.51
N GLY A 70 12.67 27.37 -23.59
CA GLY A 70 12.00 27.00 -24.84
C GLY A 70 12.81 26.05 -25.73
N GLY A 71 13.68 25.22 -25.14
CA GLY A 71 14.52 24.26 -25.87
C GLY A 71 13.85 22.91 -26.11
N GLU A 72 14.32 22.20 -27.15
CA GLU A 72 13.88 20.84 -27.50
C GLU A 72 14.81 19.79 -26.86
N PHE A 73 14.25 18.66 -26.39
CA PHE A 73 15.02 17.56 -25.80
C PHE A 73 15.70 16.71 -26.89
N ALA A 74 17.03 16.75 -26.96
CA ALA A 74 17.83 15.75 -27.67
C ALA A 74 18.31 14.67 -26.68
N LEU A 75 18.34 13.40 -27.13
CA LEU A 75 18.69 12.21 -26.35
C LEU A 75 19.94 12.43 -25.47
N ALA A 76 19.76 12.31 -24.14
CA ALA A 76 20.73 12.67 -23.11
C ALA A 76 22.07 11.91 -23.17
N ALA A 77 23.18 12.66 -23.08
CA ALA A 77 24.51 12.15 -22.84
C ALA A 77 24.66 11.47 -21.45
N LYS A 78 25.09 10.20 -21.48
CA LYS A 78 25.43 9.33 -20.33
C LYS A 78 26.68 9.82 -19.57
N ASP A 79 26.54 10.56 -18.48
CA ASP A 79 27.64 10.74 -17.49
C ASP A 79 27.28 10.09 -16.15
N PRO A 80 27.70 8.84 -15.93
CA PRO A 80 27.33 8.09 -14.73
C PRO A 80 28.03 8.59 -13.45
N ALA A 81 29.18 9.28 -13.54
CA ALA A 81 29.91 9.78 -12.37
C ALA A 81 29.18 10.98 -11.74
N ARG A 82 28.60 11.84 -12.58
CA ARG A 82 27.79 12.97 -12.12
C ARG A 82 26.48 12.51 -11.45
N ALA A 83 25.90 11.40 -11.91
CA ALA A 83 24.72 10.82 -11.26
C ALA A 83 25.02 10.37 -9.82
N LEU A 84 26.20 9.78 -9.56
CA LEU A 84 26.56 9.33 -8.21
C LEU A 84 26.71 10.51 -7.25
N ALA A 85 27.35 11.58 -7.72
CA ALA A 85 27.53 12.80 -6.93
C ALA A 85 26.21 13.47 -6.53
N ILE A 86 25.14 13.25 -7.30
CA ILE A 86 23.79 13.77 -7.02
C ILE A 86 23.04 12.86 -6.04
N TRP A 87 23.08 11.53 -6.24
CA TRP A 87 22.34 10.59 -5.39
C TRP A 87 22.95 10.43 -3.99
N LEU A 88 24.27 10.56 -3.85
CA LEU A 88 24.98 10.28 -2.61
C LEU A 88 24.56 11.18 -1.42
N PRO A 89 24.38 12.51 -1.57
CA PRO A 89 23.84 13.35 -0.49
C PRO A 89 22.44 12.94 -0.02
N PHE A 90 21.54 12.58 -0.93
CA PHE A 90 20.19 12.13 -0.56
C PHE A 90 20.22 10.78 0.16
N ALA A 91 21.09 9.86 -0.27
CA ALA A 91 21.29 8.58 0.41
C ALA A 91 21.81 8.78 1.84
N GLN A 92 22.72 9.76 2.02
CA GLN A 92 23.26 10.15 3.33
C GLN A 92 22.21 10.82 4.23
N GLN A 93 21.25 11.54 3.66
CA GLN A 93 20.11 12.13 4.38
C GLN A 93 19.04 11.11 4.76
N GLY A 94 19.22 9.82 4.43
CA GLY A 94 18.33 8.75 4.84
C GLY A 94 17.31 8.34 3.80
N ASN A 95 17.26 8.94 2.61
CA ASN A 95 16.27 8.58 1.60
C ASN A 95 16.49 7.14 1.10
N ALA A 96 15.54 6.23 1.37
CA ALA A 96 15.64 4.80 1.05
C ALA A 96 15.86 4.52 -0.44
N GLU A 97 15.20 5.27 -1.33
CA GLU A 97 15.35 5.11 -2.77
C GLU A 97 16.73 5.56 -3.24
N ALA A 98 17.22 6.70 -2.76
CA ALA A 98 18.58 7.15 -3.03
C ALA A 98 19.62 6.16 -2.50
N GLN A 99 19.38 5.55 -1.34
CA GLN A 99 20.22 4.48 -0.82
C GLN A 99 20.21 3.25 -1.74
N THR A 100 19.05 2.83 -2.25
CA THR A 100 18.97 1.74 -3.24
C THR A 100 19.70 2.10 -4.55
N GLN A 101 19.51 3.31 -5.06
CA GLN A 101 20.17 3.78 -6.28
C GLN A 101 21.69 3.84 -6.12
N VAL A 102 22.18 4.43 -5.03
CA VAL A 102 23.62 4.45 -4.71
C VAL A 102 24.15 3.03 -4.55
N GLY A 103 23.39 2.13 -3.92
CA GLY A 103 23.71 0.70 -3.83
C GLY A 103 23.89 0.05 -5.20
N GLU A 104 22.97 0.28 -6.14
CA GLU A 104 23.06 -0.25 -7.51
C GLU A 104 24.25 0.31 -8.29
N MET A 105 24.57 1.59 -8.07
CA MET A 105 25.73 2.24 -8.67
C MET A 105 27.04 1.63 -8.16
N TYR A 106 27.14 1.32 -6.86
CA TYR A 106 28.27 0.59 -6.30
C TYR A 106 28.30 -0.88 -6.72
N GLU A 107 27.17 -1.58 -6.80
CA GLU A 107 27.15 -2.99 -7.25
C GLU A 107 27.66 -3.14 -8.69
N ARG A 108 27.23 -2.22 -9.57
CA ARG A 108 27.50 -2.28 -11.01
C ARG A 108 28.72 -1.47 -11.47
N GLY A 109 29.33 -0.69 -10.59
CA GLY A 109 30.42 0.23 -10.95
C GLY A 109 29.97 1.35 -11.90
N ILE A 110 28.76 1.87 -11.71
CA ILE A 110 28.21 2.96 -12.52
C ILE A 110 28.66 4.27 -11.88
N GLY A 111 29.55 5.00 -12.53
CA GLY A 111 30.05 6.29 -12.02
C GLY A 111 31.05 6.19 -10.88
N THR A 112 31.45 4.96 -10.52
CA THR A 112 32.44 4.60 -9.52
C THR A 112 33.03 3.22 -9.87
N VAL A 113 34.05 2.78 -9.15
CA VAL A 113 34.49 1.38 -9.18
C VAL A 113 33.44 0.50 -8.50
N ALA A 114 33.19 -0.69 -9.06
CA ALA A 114 32.26 -1.64 -8.46
C ALA A 114 32.74 -2.10 -7.08
N ASP A 115 31.87 -1.97 -6.08
CA ASP A 115 32.10 -2.37 -4.70
C ASP A 115 30.80 -2.97 -4.12
N PRO A 116 30.61 -4.29 -4.26
CA PRO A 116 29.42 -4.96 -3.74
C PRO A 116 29.31 -4.94 -2.21
N ALA A 117 30.41 -4.72 -1.47
CA ALA A 117 30.35 -4.59 -0.02
C ALA A 117 29.73 -3.25 0.37
N THR A 118 30.17 -2.17 -0.26
CA THR A 118 29.53 -0.85 -0.08
C THR A 118 28.08 -0.88 -0.58
N ALA A 119 27.79 -1.55 -1.70
CA ALA A 119 26.42 -1.76 -2.16
C ALA A 119 25.53 -2.44 -1.11
N ALA A 120 26.03 -3.52 -0.49
CA ALA A 120 25.31 -4.22 0.58
C ALA A 120 25.01 -3.31 1.78
N THR A 121 25.93 -2.41 2.16
CA THR A 121 25.67 -1.46 3.25
C THR A 121 24.56 -0.47 2.93
N TRP A 122 24.50 0.02 1.68
CA TRP A 122 23.45 0.92 1.23
C TRP A 122 22.11 0.22 1.10
N TYR A 123 22.11 -0.99 0.51
CA TYR A 123 20.91 -1.80 0.47
C TYR A 123 20.41 -2.15 1.88
N ALA A 124 21.27 -2.50 2.84
CA ALA A 124 20.83 -2.79 4.20
C ALA A 124 20.13 -1.60 4.88
N LYS A 125 20.62 -0.36 4.64
CA LYS A 125 19.95 0.86 5.13
C LYS A 125 18.58 1.07 4.48
N ALA A 126 18.46 0.79 3.18
CA ALA A 126 17.19 0.88 2.47
C ALA A 126 16.21 -0.25 2.85
N VAL A 127 16.72 -1.46 3.12
CA VAL A 127 15.95 -2.60 3.65
C VAL A 127 15.37 -2.29 5.03
N ALA A 128 16.14 -1.63 5.90
CA ALA A 128 15.64 -1.19 7.22
C ALA A 128 14.47 -0.20 7.13
N GLN A 129 14.28 0.42 5.96
CA GLN A 129 13.17 1.33 5.66
C GLN A 129 12.09 0.68 4.79
N GLY A 130 12.16 -0.62 4.55
CA GLY A 130 11.15 -1.37 3.79
C GLY A 130 11.34 -1.35 2.26
N ASP A 131 12.50 -0.95 1.72
CA ASP A 131 12.69 -0.90 0.27
C ASP A 131 12.85 -2.31 -0.34
N SER A 132 11.76 -2.78 -0.98
CA SER A 132 11.70 -4.10 -1.65
C SER A 132 12.77 -4.33 -2.72
N ARG A 133 13.22 -3.27 -3.42
CA ARG A 133 14.26 -3.38 -4.45
C ARG A 133 15.63 -3.60 -3.81
N ALA A 134 15.93 -2.88 -2.74
CA ALA A 134 17.10 -3.16 -1.90
C ALA A 134 17.04 -4.54 -1.26
N MET A 135 15.85 -5.04 -0.87
CA MET A 135 15.71 -6.41 -0.35
C MET A 135 16.09 -7.45 -1.40
N ILE A 136 15.62 -7.29 -2.65
CA ILE A 136 15.99 -8.17 -3.78
C ILE A 136 17.49 -8.10 -4.06
N ASN A 137 18.04 -6.88 -4.13
CA ASN A 137 19.45 -6.70 -4.45
C ASN A 137 20.34 -7.25 -3.32
N LEU A 138 20.03 -6.97 -2.05
CA LEU A 138 20.72 -7.53 -0.89
C LEU A 138 20.58 -9.04 -0.79
N ALA A 139 19.38 -9.60 -1.06
CA ALA A 139 19.15 -11.03 -1.13
C ALA A 139 20.08 -11.68 -2.17
N SER A 140 20.17 -11.07 -3.35
CA SER A 140 21.03 -11.54 -4.43
C SER A 140 22.53 -11.47 -4.07
N LEU A 141 22.95 -10.45 -3.31
CA LEU A 141 24.32 -10.39 -2.78
C LEU A 141 24.60 -11.52 -1.77
N HIS A 142 23.66 -11.81 -0.86
CA HIS A 142 23.77 -12.94 0.10
C HIS A 142 23.66 -14.32 -0.56
N GLU A 143 22.85 -14.48 -1.61
CA GLU A 143 22.75 -15.73 -2.36
C GLU A 143 24.06 -16.07 -3.07
N ARG A 144 24.67 -15.06 -3.69
CA ARG A 144 25.91 -15.17 -4.48
C ARG A 144 27.18 -15.03 -3.64
N GLY A 145 27.10 -14.49 -2.42
CA GLY A 145 28.25 -14.21 -1.56
C GLY A 145 29.12 -13.05 -2.07
N LEU A 146 28.52 -12.04 -2.71
CA LEU A 146 29.22 -10.89 -3.30
C LEU A 146 29.26 -9.73 -2.30
N GLY A 147 30.45 -9.36 -1.83
CA GLY A 147 30.63 -8.27 -0.85
C GLY A 147 30.09 -8.56 0.56
N VAL A 148 29.42 -9.70 0.76
CA VAL A 148 28.89 -10.22 2.03
C VAL A 148 29.10 -11.72 2.13
N LYS A 149 29.06 -12.28 3.35
CA LYS A 149 29.08 -13.73 3.54
C LYS A 149 27.83 -14.35 2.90
N ARG A 150 28.04 -15.44 2.14
CA ARG A 150 26.95 -16.20 1.53
C ARG A 150 26.01 -16.74 2.59
N ASP A 151 24.72 -16.39 2.48
CA ASP A 151 23.65 -16.83 3.38
C ASP A 151 22.36 -17.04 2.57
N PRO A 152 22.13 -18.28 2.07
CA PRO A 152 20.94 -18.58 1.26
C PRO A 152 19.64 -18.52 2.08
N VAL A 153 19.70 -18.65 3.40
CA VAL A 153 18.51 -18.58 4.28
C VAL A 153 18.07 -17.13 4.43
N LEU A 154 19.02 -16.22 4.66
CA LEU A 154 18.76 -14.78 4.68
C LEU A 154 18.31 -14.28 3.30
N ALA A 155 18.94 -14.74 2.21
CA ALA A 155 18.52 -14.40 0.85
C ALA A 155 17.08 -14.84 0.55
N ALA A 156 16.73 -16.10 0.83
CA ALA A 156 15.36 -16.59 0.66
C ALA A 156 14.34 -15.85 1.55
N ARG A 157 14.75 -15.34 2.71
CA ARG A 157 13.91 -14.49 3.56
C ARG A 157 13.70 -13.12 2.95
N LEU A 158 14.76 -12.45 2.52
CA LEU A 158 14.71 -11.13 1.89
C LEU A 158 13.91 -11.18 0.57
N PHE A 159 14.06 -12.23 -0.25
CA PHE A 159 13.23 -12.45 -1.44
C PHE A 159 11.75 -12.65 -1.11
N ARG A 160 11.42 -13.35 -0.02
CA ARG A 160 10.04 -13.50 0.45
C ARG A 160 9.45 -12.21 1.02
N GLN A 161 10.26 -11.44 1.77
CA GLN A 161 9.87 -10.11 2.26
C GLN A 161 9.64 -9.13 1.12
N ALA A 162 10.46 -9.17 0.07
CA ALA A 162 10.28 -8.34 -1.12
C ALA A 162 9.05 -8.71 -1.96
N SER A 163 8.58 -9.97 -1.89
CA SER A 163 7.52 -10.51 -2.76
C SER A 163 6.09 -10.43 -2.18
N GLY A 164 5.88 -9.72 -1.08
CA GLY A 164 4.56 -9.69 -0.43
C GLY A 164 4.32 -10.85 0.53
N GLN A 165 5.16 -11.88 0.50
CA GLN A 165 4.99 -13.11 1.28
C GLN A 165 5.57 -13.01 2.68
N GLY A 166 6.25 -11.90 3.00
CA GLY A 166 6.72 -11.60 4.34
C GLY A 166 5.54 -11.24 5.24
N SER A 167 5.00 -12.22 5.95
CA SER A 167 4.74 -11.95 7.35
C SER A 167 6.08 -11.61 8.00
N GLU A 168 6.10 -10.67 8.93
CA GLU A 168 7.28 -10.40 9.74
C GLU A 168 7.92 -11.73 10.22
N PRO A 169 9.26 -11.86 10.22
CA PRO A 169 9.94 -13.07 10.65
C PRO A 169 9.41 -13.51 12.04
N GLY A 170 8.77 -14.67 12.11
CA GLY A 170 8.36 -15.29 13.38
C GLY A 170 6.99 -14.88 13.95
N ARG A 171 6.16 -14.10 13.22
CA ARG A 171 4.86 -13.66 13.76
C ARG A 171 3.74 -14.63 13.44
N ILE A 172 3.44 -15.53 14.38
CA ILE A 172 2.23 -16.35 14.40
C ILE A 172 1.00 -15.49 14.74
N THR A 173 -0.16 -15.74 14.12
CA THR A 173 -1.44 -15.07 14.44
C THR A 173 -2.59 -16.08 14.46
N ILE A 174 -3.67 -15.76 15.20
CA ILE A 174 -4.86 -16.62 15.34
C ILE A 174 -6.09 -15.78 14.97
N HIS A 175 -6.93 -16.32 14.08
CA HIS A 175 -8.20 -15.72 13.69
C HIS A 175 -9.34 -16.71 13.92
N VAL A 176 -10.42 -16.26 14.53
CA VAL A 176 -11.70 -16.99 14.52
C VAL A 176 -12.51 -16.49 13.34
N VAL A 177 -12.87 -17.43 12.47
CA VAL A 177 -13.39 -17.18 11.12
C VAL A 177 -14.90 -17.40 11.06
N ASP A 178 -15.37 -18.42 11.76
CA ASP A 178 -16.78 -18.75 11.89
C ASP A 178 -17.04 -19.17 13.33
N PRO A 179 -17.79 -18.41 14.13
CA PRO A 179 -18.42 -17.11 13.81
C PRO A 179 -17.37 -16.03 13.49
N VAL A 180 -17.72 -14.97 12.75
CA VAL A 180 -16.75 -13.88 12.48
C VAL A 180 -16.45 -13.17 13.79
N VAL A 181 -15.22 -13.27 14.25
CA VAL A 181 -14.77 -12.55 15.43
C VAL A 181 -13.63 -11.62 15.04
N VAL A 182 -13.95 -10.34 14.94
CA VAL A 182 -12.95 -9.27 14.92
C VAL A 182 -12.73 -8.87 16.37
N VAL A 183 -11.81 -9.57 17.04
CA VAL A 183 -11.48 -9.31 18.46
C VAL A 183 -10.89 -7.90 18.52
N PRO A 184 -11.49 -6.93 19.25
CA PRO A 184 -10.84 -5.66 19.52
C PRO A 184 -9.60 -5.87 20.39
N THR A 185 -8.62 -4.99 20.25
CA THR A 185 -7.39 -5.03 21.05
C THR A 185 -7.78 -5.04 22.53
N PRO A 186 -7.18 -5.88 23.40
CA PRO A 186 -7.64 -5.97 24.78
C PRO A 186 -7.61 -4.58 25.40
N GLY A 187 -8.76 -4.17 25.96
CA GLY A 187 -8.93 -2.84 26.54
C GLY A 187 -7.93 -2.59 27.65
N ALA A 188 -7.76 -1.31 28.00
CA ALA A 188 -6.90 -0.86 29.10
C ALA A 188 -7.20 -1.55 30.45
N ASP A 189 -8.37 -2.18 30.57
CA ASP A 189 -8.87 -2.81 31.79
C ASP A 189 -8.67 -4.34 31.82
N GLY A 190 -8.08 -4.94 30.78
CA GLY A 190 -7.80 -6.38 30.72
C GLY A 190 -9.03 -7.29 30.55
N ALA A 191 -10.23 -6.74 30.37
CA ALA A 191 -11.44 -7.52 30.12
C ALA A 191 -11.45 -8.13 28.71
N ALA A 192 -11.72 -9.43 28.62
CA ALA A 192 -11.83 -10.13 27.35
C ALA A 192 -13.03 -9.61 26.55
N PRO A 193 -12.90 -9.35 25.24
CA PRO A 193 -13.97 -8.78 24.45
C PRO A 193 -15.17 -9.70 24.35
N LEU A 194 -16.37 -9.12 24.41
CA LEU A 194 -17.62 -9.88 24.34
C LEU A 194 -17.98 -10.20 22.89
N VAL A 195 -18.25 -11.48 22.63
CA VAL A 195 -18.57 -11.98 21.29
C VAL A 195 -19.93 -12.67 21.35
N PRO A 196 -20.97 -12.09 20.72
CA PRO A 196 -22.31 -12.67 20.73
C PRO A 196 -22.40 -13.96 19.90
N LEU A 197 -22.48 -15.11 20.56
CA LEU A 197 -22.51 -16.45 19.96
C LEU A 197 -23.82 -17.19 20.31
N GLY A 198 -24.72 -17.31 19.34
CA GLY A 198 -25.88 -18.22 19.37
C GLY A 198 -26.98 -17.95 20.41
N GLY A 199 -27.92 -18.90 20.50
CA GLY A 199 -28.98 -18.96 21.51
C GLY A 199 -28.47 -19.54 22.85
N GLN A 200 -29.21 -19.31 23.94
CA GLN A 200 -28.81 -19.77 25.28
C GLN A 200 -28.61 -21.30 25.32
N GLY A 201 -27.47 -21.75 25.84
CA GLY A 201 -27.16 -23.17 25.99
C GLY A 201 -26.84 -23.90 24.68
N GLU A 202 -26.73 -23.19 23.55
CA GLU A 202 -26.32 -23.81 22.29
C GLU A 202 -24.82 -24.11 22.31
N ARG A 203 -24.46 -25.31 21.85
CA ARG A 203 -23.10 -25.60 21.41
C ARG A 203 -22.86 -24.94 20.06
N ARG A 204 -21.78 -24.17 19.98
CA ARG A 204 -21.40 -23.43 18.79
C ARG A 204 -20.06 -23.94 18.31
N GLU A 205 -20.03 -24.41 17.08
CA GLU A 205 -18.77 -24.69 16.40
C GLU A 205 -18.02 -23.38 16.18
N ILE A 206 -16.75 -23.38 16.57
CA ILE A 206 -15.78 -22.33 16.29
C ILE A 206 -14.80 -22.90 15.27
N ARG A 207 -14.68 -22.23 14.13
CA ARG A 207 -13.66 -22.47 13.12
C ARG A 207 -12.72 -21.29 13.09
N GLY A 208 -11.43 -21.56 12.95
CA GLY A 208 -10.44 -20.50 12.85
C GLY A 208 -9.24 -20.91 12.02
N LYS A 209 -8.30 -19.98 11.90
CA LYS A 209 -7.05 -20.15 11.18
C LYS A 209 -5.89 -19.61 11.98
N VAL A 210 -4.79 -20.34 11.98
CA VAL A 210 -3.49 -19.90 12.47
C VAL A 210 -2.62 -19.58 11.25
N ASN A 211 -2.16 -18.33 11.13
CA ASN A 211 -1.23 -17.94 10.08
C ASN A 211 0.18 -17.91 10.67
N THR A 212 1.11 -18.66 10.07
CA THR A 212 2.54 -18.67 10.43
C THR A 212 3.36 -19.22 9.25
N GLU A 213 4.54 -18.64 9.02
CA GLU A 213 5.49 -19.14 8.03
C GLU A 213 6.23 -20.40 8.49
N ALA A 214 6.45 -20.54 9.80
CA ALA A 214 7.19 -21.66 10.37
C ALA A 214 6.35 -22.95 10.46
N GLY A 215 5.05 -22.85 10.17
CA GLY A 215 4.08 -23.92 10.42
C GLY A 215 3.71 -24.02 11.89
N VAL A 216 2.49 -24.52 12.15
CA VAL A 216 1.96 -24.64 13.51
C VAL A 216 2.60 -25.85 14.20
N ARG A 217 3.17 -25.64 15.39
CA ARG A 217 3.65 -26.71 16.27
C ARG A 217 2.53 -27.21 17.18
N GLN A 218 1.79 -26.27 17.78
CA GLN A 218 0.72 -26.57 18.72
C GLN A 218 -0.35 -25.48 18.68
N LEU A 219 -1.60 -25.88 18.83
CA LEU A 219 -2.72 -24.99 19.16
C LEU A 219 -3.42 -25.55 20.39
N VAL A 220 -3.74 -24.68 21.34
CA VAL A 220 -4.44 -25.02 22.59
C VAL A 220 -5.67 -24.14 22.70
N PHE A 221 -6.83 -24.74 23.00
CA PHE A 221 -8.06 -24.04 23.33
C PHE A 221 -8.49 -24.41 24.75
N ASN A 222 -8.60 -23.42 25.64
CA ASN A 222 -8.97 -23.61 27.05
C ASN A 222 -8.22 -24.80 27.69
N ASN A 223 -6.89 -24.81 27.56
CA ASN A 223 -5.97 -25.85 28.05
C ASN A 223 -6.07 -27.22 27.37
N LYS A 224 -6.87 -27.37 26.29
CA LYS A 224 -6.96 -28.61 25.51
C LYS A 224 -6.28 -28.45 24.14
N PRO A 225 -5.39 -29.37 23.75
CA PRO A 225 -4.80 -29.35 22.41
C PRO A 225 -5.87 -29.44 21.32
N LEU A 226 -5.72 -28.65 20.26
CA LEU A 226 -6.53 -28.71 19.05
C LEU A 226 -5.69 -29.16 17.85
N ALA A 227 -6.30 -29.99 17.01
CA ALA A 227 -5.73 -30.34 15.72
C ALA A 227 -5.83 -29.15 14.76
N VAL A 228 -4.76 -28.95 13.98
CA VAL A 228 -4.66 -27.93 12.94
C VAL A 228 -4.25 -28.62 11.65
N ASP A 229 -4.91 -28.30 10.55
CA ASP A 229 -4.58 -28.87 9.24
C ASP A 229 -3.34 -28.21 8.60
N SER A 230 -2.94 -28.71 7.42
CA SER A 230 -1.79 -28.20 6.68
C SER A 230 -1.95 -26.75 6.18
N GLN A 231 -3.17 -26.21 6.18
CA GLN A 231 -3.46 -24.82 5.82
C GLN A 231 -3.62 -23.91 7.05
N GLY A 232 -3.38 -24.44 8.26
CA GLY A 232 -3.51 -23.70 9.51
C GLY A 232 -4.95 -23.63 10.03
N LEU A 233 -5.91 -24.33 9.45
CA LEU A 233 -7.32 -24.28 9.89
C LEU A 233 -7.56 -25.22 11.07
N PHE A 234 -8.43 -24.79 11.98
CA PHE A 234 -8.86 -25.57 13.15
C PHE A 234 -10.37 -25.49 13.36
N ARG A 235 -10.88 -26.44 14.12
CA ARG A 235 -12.28 -26.48 14.57
C ARG A 235 -12.37 -26.89 16.05
N THR A 236 -13.31 -26.31 16.77
CA THR A 236 -13.64 -26.66 18.15
C THR A 236 -15.10 -26.30 18.45
N GLU A 237 -15.59 -26.59 19.65
CA GLU A 237 -16.93 -26.21 20.09
C GLU A 237 -16.85 -25.44 21.41
N ILE A 238 -17.71 -24.43 21.55
CA ILE A 238 -17.95 -23.75 22.82
C ILE A 238 -19.43 -23.84 23.18
N GLU A 239 -19.70 -24.11 24.45
CA GLU A 239 -21.04 -24.02 25.01
C GLU A 239 -21.20 -22.63 25.64
N VAL A 240 -22.29 -21.93 25.30
CA VAL A 240 -22.51 -20.54 25.73
C VAL A 240 -23.61 -20.52 26.81
N PRO A 241 -23.24 -20.54 28.11
CA PRO A 241 -24.20 -20.46 29.19
C PRO A 241 -24.76 -19.03 29.31
N PRO A 242 -25.84 -18.81 30.10
CA PRO A 242 -26.43 -17.49 30.30
C PRO A 242 -25.46 -16.40 30.77
N GLY A 243 -24.44 -16.76 31.55
CA GLY A 243 -23.37 -15.86 32.03
C GLY A 243 -22.19 -15.67 31.06
N GLY A 244 -22.24 -16.30 29.88
CA GLY A 244 -21.16 -16.37 28.91
C GLY A 244 -20.05 -17.35 29.27
N ALA A 245 -19.18 -17.65 28.30
CA ALA A 245 -18.04 -18.54 28.44
C ALA A 245 -16.76 -17.90 27.90
N ASP A 246 -15.65 -18.05 28.62
CA ASP A 246 -14.36 -17.55 28.17
C ASP A 246 -13.74 -18.52 27.14
N ALA A 247 -13.20 -17.96 26.07
CA ALA A 247 -12.56 -18.66 24.98
C ALA A 247 -11.12 -18.15 24.84
N ARG A 248 -10.14 -19.01 25.11
CA ARG A 248 -8.71 -18.69 24.98
C ARG A 248 -8.01 -19.67 24.06
N PHE A 249 -7.43 -19.14 23.00
CA PHE A 249 -6.59 -19.86 22.06
C PHE A 249 -5.14 -19.45 22.25
N THR A 250 -4.24 -20.41 22.31
CA THR A 250 -2.79 -20.18 22.32
C THR A 250 -2.14 -21.05 21.27
N ALA A 251 -1.46 -20.44 20.31
CA ALA A 251 -0.79 -21.11 19.23
C ALA A 251 0.73 -20.91 19.36
N THR A 252 1.49 -21.96 19.08
CA THR A 252 2.95 -21.95 19.06
C THR A 252 3.40 -22.45 17.69
N ASP A 253 4.31 -21.72 17.03
CA ASP A 253 4.91 -22.17 15.78
C ASP A 253 6.15 -23.07 16.00
N ARG A 254 6.70 -23.62 14.92
CA ARG A 254 7.88 -24.49 14.99
C ARG A 254 9.18 -23.76 15.32
N GLN A 255 9.22 -22.44 15.21
CA GLN A 255 10.36 -21.60 15.57
C GLN A 255 10.26 -21.06 17.01
N GLY A 256 9.17 -21.36 17.72
CA GLY A 256 8.94 -20.97 19.11
C GLY A 256 8.14 -19.67 19.29
N GLY A 257 7.69 -19.03 18.20
CA GLY A 257 6.77 -17.90 18.25
C GLY A 257 5.44 -18.30 18.85
N GLN A 258 4.82 -17.40 19.62
CA GLN A 258 3.53 -17.64 20.26
C GLN A 258 2.52 -16.53 19.97
N ALA A 259 1.25 -16.91 19.83
CA ALA A 259 0.13 -15.98 19.76
C ALA A 259 -0.97 -16.43 20.71
N THR A 260 -1.67 -15.45 21.31
CA THR A 260 -2.85 -15.72 22.13
C THR A 260 -4.03 -14.88 21.65
N LEU A 261 -5.19 -15.52 21.54
CA LEU A 261 -6.46 -14.88 21.25
C LEU A 261 -7.45 -15.22 22.35
N SER A 262 -7.99 -14.20 23.01
CA SER A 262 -8.96 -14.39 24.10
C SER A 262 -10.20 -13.55 23.86
N PHE A 263 -11.37 -14.12 24.10
CA PHE A 263 -12.65 -13.42 24.10
C PHE A 263 -13.65 -14.13 25.01
N ARG A 264 -14.76 -13.47 25.34
CA ARG A 264 -15.86 -14.06 26.12
C ARG A 264 -17.09 -14.20 25.23
N ALA A 265 -17.49 -15.43 24.96
CA ALA A 265 -18.70 -15.76 24.23
C ALA A 265 -19.94 -15.45 25.09
N VAL A 266 -20.91 -14.72 24.54
CA VAL A 266 -22.16 -14.37 25.24
C VAL A 266 -23.39 -14.69 24.36
N PRO A 267 -24.58 -14.94 24.93
CA PRO A 267 -25.79 -15.16 24.13
C PRO A 267 -26.12 -13.96 23.22
N ARG A 268 -26.73 -14.22 22.05
CA ARG A 268 -27.24 -13.16 21.15
C ARG A 268 -28.21 -12.24 21.89
N GLY A 269 -28.02 -10.93 21.73
CA GLY A 269 -28.80 -9.89 22.42
C GLY A 269 -28.12 -9.29 23.65
N ALA A 270 -27.03 -9.91 24.14
CA ALA A 270 -26.12 -9.22 25.06
C ALA A 270 -25.41 -8.09 24.31
N ASN A 271 -25.81 -6.84 24.59
CA ASN A 271 -25.10 -5.69 24.05
C ASN A 271 -23.71 -5.63 24.69
N PRO A 272 -22.62 -5.67 23.91
CA PRO A 272 -21.32 -5.35 24.45
C PRO A 272 -21.37 -3.93 25.05
N PRO A 273 -20.64 -3.67 26.16
CA PRO A 273 -20.60 -2.33 26.74
C PRO A 273 -20.20 -1.33 25.66
N ALA A 274 -20.77 -0.13 25.71
CA ALA A 274 -20.49 0.90 24.72
C ALA A 274 -18.99 1.23 24.71
N THR A 275 -18.26 0.78 23.69
CA THR A 275 -16.85 1.15 23.55
C THR A 275 -16.74 2.63 23.15
N LYS A 276 -15.70 3.32 23.60
CA LYS A 276 -15.39 4.69 23.17
C LYS A 276 -15.03 4.69 21.67
N LEU A 277 -16.01 4.88 20.79
CA LEU A 277 -15.82 4.80 19.32
C LEU A 277 -14.77 5.75 18.73
N ASN A 278 -14.53 6.89 19.38
CA ASN A 278 -13.54 7.85 18.92
C ASN A 278 -12.45 7.99 20.01
N HIS A 279 -11.47 7.10 19.96
CA HIS A 279 -10.27 7.10 20.80
C HIS A 279 -9.33 8.27 20.44
N GLY A 280 -9.86 9.49 20.23
CA GLY A 280 -9.09 10.67 19.80
C GLY A 280 -8.56 10.58 18.37
N LEU A 281 -9.22 9.81 17.50
CA LEU A 281 -8.88 9.75 16.08
C LEU A 281 -9.26 11.08 15.38
N PRO A 282 -8.51 11.48 14.34
CA PRO A 282 -8.81 12.68 13.57
C PRO A 282 -10.25 12.67 13.07
N ASN A 283 -10.95 13.79 13.23
CA ASN A 283 -12.27 13.96 12.65
C ASN A 283 -12.12 14.16 11.14
N ALA A 284 -12.30 13.08 10.38
CA ALA A 284 -12.08 13.06 8.93
C ALA A 284 -13.34 12.61 8.20
N ARG A 285 -13.57 13.18 7.01
CA ARG A 285 -14.62 12.67 6.13
C ARG A 285 -14.09 11.48 5.36
N TYR A 286 -14.99 10.52 5.13
CA TYR A 286 -14.71 9.34 4.37
C TYR A 286 -15.50 9.39 3.07
N HIS A 287 -14.82 9.27 1.95
CA HIS A 287 -15.41 9.20 0.62
C HIS A 287 -15.18 7.82 0.05
N ALA A 288 -16.10 7.32 -0.78
CA ALA A 288 -15.85 6.14 -1.59
C ALA A 288 -16.23 6.34 -3.05
N LEU A 289 -15.39 5.83 -3.95
CA LEU A 289 -15.71 5.63 -5.35
C LEU A 289 -15.79 4.13 -5.61
N LEU A 290 -16.99 3.63 -5.86
CA LEU A 290 -17.23 2.22 -6.18
C LEU A 290 -17.49 2.09 -7.69
N ILE A 291 -16.70 1.26 -8.35
CA ILE A 291 -16.73 1.02 -9.79
C ILE A 291 -17.05 -0.45 -10.00
N ALA A 292 -18.18 -0.75 -10.63
CA ALA A 292 -18.61 -2.12 -10.89
C ALA A 292 -18.94 -2.32 -12.38
N ASN A 293 -18.10 -3.08 -13.07
CA ASN A 293 -18.30 -3.41 -14.48
C ASN A 293 -18.76 -4.86 -14.60
N GLN A 294 -19.88 -5.07 -15.27
CA GLN A 294 -20.57 -6.34 -15.36
C GLN A 294 -21.02 -6.66 -16.79
N ALA A 295 -21.59 -5.68 -17.49
CA ALA A 295 -22.16 -5.82 -18.84
C ALA A 295 -21.15 -5.40 -19.92
N TYR A 296 -20.17 -6.25 -20.18
CA TYR A 296 -19.13 -6.00 -21.17
C TYR A 296 -19.60 -6.20 -22.62
N ARG A 297 -19.08 -5.39 -23.54
CA ARG A 297 -19.34 -5.51 -24.99
C ARG A 297 -18.49 -6.59 -25.65
N HIS A 298 -17.21 -6.67 -25.27
CA HIS A 298 -16.23 -7.57 -25.90
C HIS A 298 -15.72 -8.66 -24.96
N TRP A 299 -16.13 -8.65 -23.69
CA TRP A 299 -15.75 -9.62 -22.67
C TRP A 299 -16.97 -10.41 -22.18
N PRO A 300 -16.76 -11.61 -21.58
CA PRO A 300 -17.84 -12.32 -20.93
C PRO A 300 -18.50 -11.47 -19.85
N ARG A 301 -19.84 -11.52 -19.79
CA ARG A 301 -20.61 -10.87 -18.72
C ARG A 301 -20.26 -11.49 -17.37
N LEU A 302 -20.14 -10.65 -16.35
CA LEU A 302 -19.95 -11.08 -14.97
C LEU A 302 -21.29 -11.11 -14.22
N ASN A 303 -21.34 -11.77 -13.06
CA ASN A 303 -22.58 -11.98 -12.31
C ASN A 303 -22.69 -11.15 -11.03
N ASN A 304 -21.56 -10.91 -10.36
CA ASN A 304 -21.51 -10.37 -9.00
C ASN A 304 -21.08 -8.88 -8.86
N PRO A 305 -20.30 -8.25 -9.76
CA PRO A 305 -19.72 -6.92 -9.51
C PRO A 305 -20.70 -5.84 -9.05
N VAL A 306 -21.89 -5.75 -9.67
CA VAL A 306 -22.89 -4.75 -9.30
C VAL A 306 -23.48 -5.04 -7.92
N ASN A 307 -23.75 -6.31 -7.59
CA ASN A 307 -24.24 -6.69 -6.26
C ASN A 307 -23.19 -6.40 -5.18
N ASP A 308 -21.92 -6.70 -5.45
CA ASP A 308 -20.80 -6.45 -4.54
C ASP A 308 -20.69 -4.97 -4.19
N ALA A 309 -20.68 -4.12 -5.22
CA ALA A 309 -20.59 -2.68 -5.02
C ALA A 309 -21.85 -2.09 -4.34
N GLN A 310 -23.05 -2.58 -4.66
CA GLN A 310 -24.29 -2.14 -4.01
C GLN A 310 -24.34 -2.52 -2.53
N ASP A 311 -23.91 -3.72 -2.18
CA ASP A 311 -23.94 -4.21 -0.80
C ASP A 311 -22.85 -3.51 0.03
N LEU A 312 -21.67 -3.27 -0.56
CA LEU A 312 -20.61 -2.46 0.04
C LEU A 312 -21.03 -1.00 0.21
N LYS A 313 -21.72 -0.40 -0.77
CA LYS A 313 -22.29 0.96 -0.64
C LYS A 313 -23.14 1.08 0.62
N ARG A 314 -24.11 0.18 0.79
CA ARG A 314 -25.02 0.22 1.95
C ARG A 314 -24.25 0.06 3.26
N MET A 315 -23.30 -0.87 3.31
CA MET A 315 -22.41 -1.06 4.48
C MET A 315 -21.65 0.22 4.83
N LEU A 316 -20.98 0.83 3.85
CA LEU A 316 -20.15 2.02 4.04
C LEU A 316 -20.97 3.25 4.44
N GLU A 317 -22.14 3.48 3.85
CA GLU A 317 -23.01 4.61 4.20
C GLU A 317 -23.62 4.46 5.60
N GLN A 318 -24.17 3.28 5.88
CA GLN A 318 -24.96 3.02 7.10
C GLN A 318 -24.07 2.80 8.32
N ARG A 319 -23.06 1.93 8.21
CA ARG A 319 -22.20 1.57 9.36
C ARG A 319 -20.95 2.43 9.50
N TYR A 320 -20.47 3.10 8.46
CA TYR A 320 -19.20 3.83 8.52
C TYR A 320 -19.29 5.30 8.11
N GLY A 321 -20.40 5.73 7.51
CA GLY A 321 -20.63 7.13 7.17
C GLY A 321 -19.88 7.70 6.00
N PHE A 322 -19.55 6.85 5.04
CA PHE A 322 -18.93 7.30 3.82
C PHE A 322 -19.91 8.08 2.94
N GLU A 323 -19.43 9.11 2.27
CA GLU A 323 -20.08 9.66 1.08
C GLU A 323 -19.70 8.77 -0.12
N VAL A 324 -20.65 7.97 -0.62
CA VAL A 324 -20.38 6.95 -1.64
C VAL A 324 -20.88 7.38 -3.01
N THR A 325 -19.98 7.39 -4.00
CA THR A 325 -20.30 7.47 -5.43
C THR A 325 -20.18 6.08 -6.03
N LEU A 326 -21.28 5.52 -6.53
CA LEU A 326 -21.33 4.24 -7.24
C LEU A 326 -21.55 4.49 -8.73
N ILE A 327 -20.63 3.99 -9.56
CA ILE A 327 -20.76 3.98 -11.01
C ILE A 327 -20.70 2.53 -11.52
N THR A 328 -21.54 2.22 -12.50
CA THR A 328 -21.67 0.85 -13.03
C THR A 328 -21.58 0.83 -14.53
N ASP A 329 -20.97 -0.23 -15.07
CA ASP A 329 -20.83 -0.47 -16.51
C ASP A 329 -20.25 0.73 -17.28
N VAL A 330 -19.09 1.21 -16.83
CA VAL A 330 -18.48 2.47 -17.28
C VAL A 330 -17.33 2.27 -18.27
N SER A 331 -17.20 3.23 -19.18
CA SER A 331 -16.05 3.39 -20.07
C SER A 331 -14.84 4.02 -19.35
N ARG A 332 -13.66 3.98 -20.00
CA ARG A 332 -12.46 4.68 -19.52
C ARG A 332 -12.70 6.15 -19.23
N ARG A 333 -13.40 6.85 -20.12
CA ARG A 333 -13.70 8.28 -20.00
C ARG A 333 -14.58 8.56 -18.78
N GLU A 334 -15.61 7.75 -18.56
CA GLU A 334 -16.53 7.92 -17.43
C GLU A 334 -15.86 7.63 -16.09
N THR A 335 -14.98 6.61 -16.04
CA THR A 335 -14.15 6.34 -14.85
C THR A 335 -13.29 7.56 -14.47
N PHE A 336 -12.56 8.14 -15.43
CA PHE A 336 -11.75 9.33 -15.15
C PHE A 336 -12.59 10.59 -14.88
N ALA A 337 -13.77 10.71 -15.47
CA ALA A 337 -14.71 11.78 -15.12
C ALA A 337 -15.14 11.67 -13.65
N ALA A 338 -15.34 10.46 -13.12
CA ALA A 338 -15.67 10.25 -11.71
C ALA A 338 -14.50 10.62 -10.78
N PHE A 339 -13.26 10.24 -11.12
CA PHE A 339 -12.07 10.70 -10.38
C PHE A 339 -11.93 12.23 -10.39
N ASN A 340 -12.17 12.86 -11.54
CA ASN A 340 -12.13 14.32 -11.65
C ASN A 340 -13.23 15.01 -10.83
N ALA A 341 -14.45 14.47 -10.83
CA ALA A 341 -15.54 14.96 -10.00
C ALA A 341 -15.22 14.84 -8.50
N LEU A 342 -14.57 13.73 -8.11
CA LEU A 342 -14.12 13.52 -6.75
C LEU A 342 -13.05 14.54 -6.33
N ARG A 343 -12.13 14.89 -7.23
CA ARG A 343 -11.09 15.92 -6.99
C ARG A 343 -11.66 17.27 -6.59
N ALA A 344 -12.82 17.63 -7.11
CA ALA A 344 -13.50 18.89 -6.76
C ALA A 344 -14.17 18.84 -5.37
N LYS A 345 -14.37 17.66 -4.78
CA LYS A 345 -15.10 17.45 -3.53
C LYS A 345 -14.21 17.19 -2.32
N VAL A 346 -13.15 16.42 -2.52
CA VAL A 346 -12.30 15.92 -1.41
C VAL A 346 -11.29 16.96 -0.94
N LYS A 347 -10.91 16.87 0.34
CA LYS A 347 -9.89 17.72 0.95
C LYS A 347 -8.65 16.91 1.38
N PRO A 348 -7.48 17.54 1.57
CA PRO A 348 -6.27 16.85 2.02
C PRO A 348 -6.42 16.07 3.33
N GLU A 349 -7.32 16.50 4.23
CA GLU A 349 -7.60 15.84 5.51
C GLU A 349 -8.62 14.69 5.41
N ASP A 350 -9.22 14.47 4.24
CA ASP A 350 -10.22 13.43 4.01
C ASP A 350 -9.55 12.06 3.72
N ASN A 351 -10.35 11.00 3.80
CA ASN A 351 -9.95 9.64 3.47
C ASN A 351 -10.79 9.13 2.29
N LEU A 352 -10.19 8.31 1.42
CA LEU A 352 -10.81 7.78 0.20
C LEU A 352 -10.70 6.26 0.13
N LEU A 353 -11.82 5.60 -0.15
CA LEU A 353 -11.86 4.20 -0.57
C LEU A 353 -12.21 4.11 -2.06
N VAL A 354 -11.41 3.43 -2.86
CA VAL A 354 -11.75 3.09 -4.24
C VAL A 354 -12.01 1.60 -4.32
N PHE A 355 -13.23 1.20 -4.68
CA PHE A 355 -13.56 -0.20 -4.94
C PHE A 355 -13.68 -0.43 -6.44
N TYR A 356 -13.04 -1.46 -6.95
CA TYR A 356 -13.20 -1.91 -8.33
C TYR A 356 -13.60 -3.37 -8.35
N ALA A 357 -14.69 -3.69 -9.05
CA ALA A 357 -15.08 -5.06 -9.37
C ALA A 357 -15.34 -5.18 -10.88
N GLY A 358 -14.69 -6.14 -11.52
CA GLY A 358 -14.75 -6.32 -12.96
C GLY A 358 -13.61 -7.18 -13.50
N HIS A 359 -13.54 -7.28 -14.83
CA HIS A 359 -12.39 -7.88 -15.49
C HIS A 359 -11.12 -7.06 -15.25
N GLY A 360 -10.02 -7.78 -15.04
CA GLY A 360 -8.68 -7.24 -15.02
C GLY A 360 -7.75 -8.15 -15.83
N ASP A 361 -6.65 -7.61 -16.30
CA ASP A 361 -5.63 -8.34 -17.05
C ASP A 361 -4.23 -7.87 -16.64
N ILE A 362 -3.21 -8.69 -16.88
CA ILE A 362 -1.80 -8.32 -16.70
C ILE A 362 -1.06 -8.42 -18.02
N GLU A 363 -0.23 -7.41 -18.29
CA GLU A 363 0.75 -7.52 -19.35
C GLU A 363 1.96 -8.31 -18.86
N GLU A 364 2.18 -9.51 -19.41
CA GLU A 364 3.23 -10.43 -18.96
C GLU A 364 4.65 -9.83 -19.03
N THR A 365 4.93 -9.00 -20.04
CA THR A 365 6.25 -8.41 -20.23
C THR A 365 6.57 -7.31 -19.21
N THR A 366 5.60 -6.44 -18.92
CA THR A 366 5.80 -5.28 -18.03
C THR A 366 5.33 -5.55 -16.60
N GLN A 367 4.64 -6.67 -16.40
CA GLN A 367 3.94 -7.01 -15.16
C GLN A 367 2.97 -5.90 -14.72
N ARG A 368 2.39 -5.17 -15.68
CA ARG A 368 1.44 -4.08 -15.42
C ARG A 368 0.01 -4.61 -15.44
N GLY A 369 -0.71 -4.37 -14.34
CA GLY A 369 -2.14 -4.67 -14.27
C GLY A 369 -3.00 -3.61 -14.96
N TYR A 370 -4.16 -4.04 -15.44
CA TYR A 370 -5.15 -3.20 -16.08
C TYR A 370 -6.55 -3.53 -15.56
N TRP A 371 -7.36 -2.50 -15.35
CA TRP A 371 -8.81 -2.61 -15.22
C TRP A 371 -9.43 -2.49 -16.60
N VAL A 372 -10.32 -3.43 -16.94
CA VAL A 372 -10.99 -3.47 -18.24
C VAL A 372 -12.34 -2.73 -18.15
N PRO A 373 -12.53 -1.62 -18.89
CA PRO A 373 -13.82 -0.95 -19.01
C PRO A 373 -14.83 -1.79 -19.80
N VAL A 374 -16.12 -1.46 -19.74
CA VAL A 374 -17.14 -2.27 -20.45
C VAL A 374 -17.03 -2.23 -21.97
N ASP A 375 -16.42 -1.18 -22.52
CA ASP A 375 -16.08 -1.02 -23.93
C ASP A 375 -14.64 -1.46 -24.26
N GLY A 376 -13.92 -2.06 -23.31
CA GLY A 376 -12.57 -2.59 -23.51
C GLY A 376 -12.54 -3.73 -24.52
N GLU A 377 -11.71 -3.62 -25.55
CA GLU A 377 -11.49 -4.66 -26.57
C GLU A 377 -10.46 -5.69 -26.08
N LYS A 378 -10.58 -6.98 -26.44
CA LYS A 378 -9.66 -8.03 -25.95
C LYS A 378 -8.23 -7.89 -26.48
N ASP A 379 -8.10 -7.54 -27.75
CA ASP A 379 -6.80 -7.49 -28.44
C ASP A 379 -6.24 -6.06 -28.54
N ASN A 380 -6.95 -5.08 -27.96
CA ASN A 380 -6.58 -3.68 -28.02
C ASN A 380 -6.71 -3.03 -26.64
N ARG A 381 -5.55 -2.78 -26.03
CA ARG A 381 -5.44 -2.21 -24.68
C ARG A 381 -5.51 -0.68 -24.64
N SER A 382 -5.65 -0.01 -25.78
CA SER A 382 -5.60 1.47 -25.85
C SER A 382 -6.67 2.15 -25.00
N ASN A 383 -7.80 1.50 -24.74
CA ASN A 383 -8.86 2.02 -23.87
C ASN A 383 -8.91 1.35 -22.49
N TRP A 384 -8.01 0.43 -22.16
CA TRP A 384 -7.97 -0.17 -20.81
C TRP A 384 -7.34 0.78 -19.81
N ILE A 385 -7.71 0.68 -18.54
CA ILE A 385 -7.21 1.58 -17.49
C ILE A 385 -6.02 0.92 -16.81
N SER A 386 -4.83 1.51 -16.94
CA SER A 386 -3.64 0.96 -16.28
C SER A 386 -3.68 1.25 -14.78
N VAL A 387 -3.12 0.37 -13.96
CA VAL A 387 -2.98 0.62 -12.52
C VAL A 387 -2.11 1.84 -12.21
N VAL A 388 -1.22 2.23 -13.14
CA VAL A 388 -0.44 3.47 -13.03
C VAL A 388 -1.35 4.67 -13.20
N ASP A 389 -2.26 4.65 -14.17
CA ASP A 389 -3.21 5.74 -14.41
C ASP A 389 -4.10 5.95 -13.18
N VAL A 390 -4.57 4.85 -12.55
CA VAL A 390 -5.35 4.89 -11.30
C VAL A 390 -4.53 5.52 -10.18
N THR A 391 -3.27 5.10 -10.04
CA THR A 391 -2.35 5.64 -9.03
C THR A 391 -2.12 7.14 -9.23
N ASP A 392 -1.95 7.59 -10.47
CA ASP A 392 -1.76 9.01 -10.80
C ASP A 392 -2.99 9.84 -10.43
N GLN A 393 -4.19 9.33 -10.72
CA GLN A 393 -5.43 10.00 -10.28
C GLN A 393 -5.49 10.09 -8.76
N ILE A 394 -5.21 9.00 -8.06
CA ILE A 394 -5.22 8.95 -6.59
C ILE A 394 -4.21 9.95 -6.01
N ASN A 395 -3.00 10.02 -6.57
CA ASN A 395 -1.97 10.96 -6.16
C ASN A 395 -2.41 12.41 -6.31
N ALA A 396 -3.09 12.73 -7.42
CA ALA A 396 -3.57 14.06 -7.73
C ALA A 396 -4.71 14.55 -6.80
N LEU A 397 -5.38 13.65 -6.07
CA LEU A 397 -6.43 14.00 -5.11
C LEU A 397 -5.89 14.60 -3.81
N GLY A 398 -4.65 14.30 -3.44
CA GLY A 398 -4.00 14.88 -2.24
C GLY A 398 -4.59 14.48 -0.88
N VAL A 399 -5.58 13.58 -0.83
CA VAL A 399 -6.26 13.10 0.39
C VAL A 399 -5.32 12.39 1.37
N ARG A 400 -5.64 12.36 2.67
CA ARG A 400 -4.73 11.82 3.70
C ARG A 400 -4.55 10.32 3.58
N GLN A 401 -5.64 9.57 3.43
CA GLN A 401 -5.56 8.10 3.36
C GLN A 401 -6.33 7.58 2.17
N VAL A 402 -5.75 6.59 1.48
CA VAL A 402 -6.37 5.93 0.34
C VAL A 402 -6.28 4.42 0.51
N LEU A 403 -7.43 3.77 0.36
CA LEU A 403 -7.54 2.33 0.25
C LEU A 403 -8.14 1.95 -1.10
N VAL A 404 -7.40 1.21 -1.91
CA VAL A 404 -7.93 0.59 -3.13
C VAL A 404 -8.31 -0.85 -2.81
N ILE A 405 -9.57 -1.23 -3.00
CA ILE A 405 -10.04 -2.60 -2.91
C ILE A 405 -10.37 -3.07 -4.32
N ALA A 406 -9.57 -3.98 -4.86
CA ALA A 406 -9.74 -4.48 -6.22
C ALA A 406 -10.17 -5.95 -6.21
N ASP A 407 -11.42 -6.18 -6.55
CA ASP A 407 -12.03 -7.48 -6.77
C ASP A 407 -12.01 -7.84 -8.26
N SER A 408 -10.80 -7.94 -8.79
CA SER A 408 -10.54 -8.28 -10.19
C SER A 408 -9.28 -9.12 -10.31
N CYS A 409 -9.19 -9.87 -11.42
CA CYS A 409 -8.02 -10.63 -11.78
C CYS A 409 -6.79 -9.70 -11.83
N TYR A 410 -5.61 -10.17 -11.40
CA TYR A 410 -4.33 -9.48 -11.59
C TYR A 410 -4.13 -8.14 -10.84
N SER A 411 -4.98 -7.88 -9.85
CA SER A 411 -4.94 -6.68 -9.01
C SER A 411 -3.68 -6.58 -8.13
N GLY A 412 -2.95 -7.68 -7.91
CA GLY A 412 -1.76 -7.75 -7.07
C GLY A 412 -0.57 -6.90 -7.55
N THR A 413 -0.58 -6.43 -8.80
CA THR A 413 0.48 -5.59 -9.38
C THR A 413 0.58 -4.18 -8.77
N MET A 414 -0.48 -3.72 -8.09
CA MET A 414 -0.50 -2.44 -7.39
C MET A 414 0.29 -2.45 -6.07
N ALA A 415 0.58 -3.61 -5.49
CA ALA A 415 0.90 -3.74 -4.08
C ALA A 415 2.40 -4.09 -3.83
N ARG A 416 3.12 -3.39 -2.92
CA ARG A 416 4.43 -3.79 -2.31
C ARG A 416 4.29 -4.21 -0.84
N THR A 417 5.06 -5.16 -0.30
CA THR A 417 5.32 -5.24 1.18
C THR A 417 6.45 -4.29 1.59
N ALA A 418 6.56 -3.76 2.81
CA ALA A 418 5.89 -3.96 4.09
C ALA A 418 5.60 -2.60 4.76
N LEU A 419 4.61 -2.55 5.65
CA LEU A 419 4.28 -1.39 6.49
C LEU A 419 4.97 -1.52 7.86
N PRO A 420 5.47 -0.44 8.48
CA PRO A 420 5.80 -0.44 9.90
C PRO A 420 4.54 -0.81 10.69
N VAL A 421 4.57 -1.96 11.35
CA VAL A 421 3.49 -2.38 12.22
C VAL A 421 3.68 -1.68 13.56
N ALA A 422 2.67 -0.96 14.04
CA ALA A 422 2.57 -0.76 15.48
C ALA A 422 2.40 -2.14 16.13
N ASP A 423 3.29 -2.48 17.06
CA ASP A 423 3.32 -3.78 17.72
C ASP A 423 1.91 -4.26 18.09
N ALA A 424 1.50 -5.40 17.54
CA ALA A 424 0.23 -6.02 17.90
C ALA A 424 0.23 -6.56 19.36
N ASP A 425 1.38 -6.52 20.01
CA ASP A 425 1.56 -6.77 21.44
C ASP A 425 1.24 -5.53 22.30
N LEU A 426 0.89 -4.40 21.69
CA LEU A 426 0.42 -3.22 22.41
C LEU A 426 -1.02 -3.46 22.89
N VAL A 427 -1.16 -3.57 24.21
CA VAL A 427 -2.45 -3.70 24.90
C VAL A 427 -2.86 -2.35 25.49
N GLY A 428 -4.17 -2.06 25.55
CA GLY A 428 -4.69 -0.87 26.21
C GLY A 428 -4.35 0.45 25.50
N GLU A 429 -4.01 1.49 26.27
CA GLU A 429 -3.78 2.86 25.76
C GLU A 429 -2.70 2.95 24.67
N ARG A 430 -1.67 2.12 24.73
CA ARG A 430 -0.58 2.10 23.74
C ARG A 430 -1.05 1.71 22.34
N HIS A 431 -2.10 0.88 22.25
CA HIS A 431 -2.72 0.56 20.96
C HIS A 431 -3.43 1.77 20.37
N TRP A 432 -4.17 2.52 21.21
CA TRP A 432 -4.89 3.71 20.76
C TRP A 432 -3.93 4.84 20.38
N ASP A 433 -2.83 5.00 21.10
CA ASP A 433 -1.73 5.91 20.72
C ASP A 433 -1.17 5.57 19.34
N ALA A 434 -0.89 4.28 19.11
CA ALA A 434 -0.40 3.81 17.83
C ALA A 434 -1.41 4.02 16.69
N LEU A 435 -2.69 3.69 16.92
CA LEU A 435 -3.75 3.88 15.92
C LEU A 435 -3.96 5.37 15.62
N ARG A 436 -3.89 6.24 16.63
CA ARG A 436 -3.88 7.70 16.45
C ARG A 436 -2.72 8.14 15.57
N ALA A 437 -1.50 7.70 15.87
CA ALA A 437 -0.31 8.05 15.10
C ALA A 437 -0.45 7.60 13.62
N ILE A 438 -0.85 6.35 13.39
CA ILE A 438 -1.03 5.78 12.05
C ILE A 438 -2.15 6.49 11.27
N SER A 439 -3.24 6.89 11.93
CA SER A 439 -4.38 7.58 11.30
C SER A 439 -4.05 9.00 10.82
N GLN A 440 -2.99 9.61 11.36
CA GLN A 440 -2.53 10.95 11.00
C GLN A 440 -1.55 10.94 9.82
N LEU A 441 -0.94 9.79 9.52
CA LEU A 441 0.04 9.63 8.46
C LEU A 441 -0.61 9.40 7.10
N ARG A 442 0.14 9.73 6.04
CA ARG A 442 -0.31 9.57 4.66
C ARG A 442 -0.30 8.07 4.27
N ALA A 443 -1.46 7.50 3.98
CA ALA A 443 -1.60 6.07 3.66
C ALA A 443 -2.07 5.84 2.22
N ARG A 444 -1.47 4.91 1.48
CA ARG A 444 -1.91 4.47 0.15
C ARG A 444 -1.72 2.98 0.07
N VAL A 445 -2.79 2.24 0.31
CA VAL A 445 -2.75 0.79 0.47
C VAL A 445 -3.77 0.15 -0.46
N ALA A 446 -3.44 -1.03 -0.96
CA ALA A 446 -4.33 -1.83 -1.79
C ALA A 446 -4.64 -3.16 -1.11
N MET A 447 -5.89 -3.60 -1.22
CA MET A 447 -6.36 -4.93 -0.88
C MET A 447 -6.95 -5.57 -2.13
N THR A 448 -6.61 -6.82 -2.42
CA THR A 448 -6.98 -7.47 -3.68
C THR A 448 -7.48 -8.89 -3.48
N SER A 449 -8.39 -9.34 -4.34
CA SER A 449 -9.04 -10.66 -4.20
C SER A 449 -8.21 -11.86 -4.65
N GLY A 450 -7.21 -11.69 -5.52
CA GLY A 450 -6.63 -12.85 -6.22
C GLY A 450 -5.24 -12.74 -6.84
N GLY A 451 -4.32 -11.88 -6.38
CA GLY A 451 -2.95 -11.90 -6.90
C GLY A 451 -2.87 -11.87 -8.45
N LEU A 452 -2.20 -12.85 -9.06
CA LEU A 452 -2.11 -13.07 -10.53
C LEU A 452 -3.09 -14.15 -11.05
N GLU A 453 -4.16 -14.46 -10.33
CA GLU A 453 -5.13 -15.50 -10.70
C GLU A 453 -6.50 -14.91 -11.05
N PRO A 454 -7.28 -15.56 -11.95
CA PRO A 454 -8.61 -15.09 -12.32
C PRO A 454 -9.62 -15.11 -11.17
N VAL A 455 -10.57 -14.16 -11.15
CA VAL A 455 -11.69 -14.13 -10.20
C VAL A 455 -12.72 -15.20 -10.56
N VAL A 456 -13.10 -16.05 -9.61
CA VAL A 456 -14.13 -17.07 -9.82
C VAL A 456 -15.51 -16.42 -9.74
N ASP A 457 -16.09 -16.13 -10.91
CA ASP A 457 -17.43 -15.55 -11.07
C ASP A 457 -18.57 -16.60 -11.15
N GLY A 458 -18.35 -17.78 -10.57
CA GLY A 458 -19.30 -18.88 -10.61
C GLY A 458 -19.13 -19.84 -9.44
N GLY A 459 -19.81 -19.58 -8.33
CA GLY A 459 -19.89 -20.53 -7.23
C GLY A 459 -20.43 -19.95 -5.91
N ALA A 460 -21.75 -20.05 -5.73
CA ALA A 460 -22.44 -20.11 -4.43
C ALA A 460 -22.95 -18.83 -3.71
N GLY A 461 -23.20 -17.70 -4.39
CA GLY A 461 -23.85 -16.58 -3.68
C GLY A 461 -24.22 -15.33 -4.49
N ARG A 462 -24.86 -14.38 -3.79
CA ARG A 462 -25.19 -13.03 -4.29
C ARG A 462 -23.95 -12.18 -4.57
N ASN A 463 -22.88 -12.41 -3.80
CA ASN A 463 -21.62 -11.67 -3.86
C ASN A 463 -20.46 -12.57 -4.29
N SER A 464 -19.37 -11.97 -4.79
CA SER A 464 -18.11 -12.69 -4.98
C SER A 464 -17.62 -13.24 -3.63
N LEU A 465 -16.74 -14.26 -3.67
CA LEU A 465 -16.20 -14.84 -2.44
C LEU A 465 -15.39 -13.83 -1.62
N PHE A 466 -14.66 -12.95 -2.31
CA PHE A 466 -13.87 -11.92 -1.66
C PHE A 466 -14.74 -10.81 -1.10
N ALA A 467 -15.63 -10.21 -1.91
CA ALA A 467 -16.55 -9.17 -1.47
C ALA A 467 -17.46 -9.67 -0.33
N GLY A 468 -18.01 -10.89 -0.45
CA GLY A 468 -18.79 -11.50 0.62
C GLY A 468 -17.98 -11.70 1.90
N SER A 469 -16.69 -12.02 1.81
CA SER A 469 -15.82 -12.17 2.99
C SER A 469 -15.50 -10.81 3.63
N LEU A 470 -15.26 -9.78 2.80
CA LEU A 470 -15.07 -8.40 3.23
C LEU A 470 -16.31 -7.86 3.96
N LEU A 471 -17.50 -8.03 3.38
CA LEU A 471 -18.76 -7.56 3.95
C LEU A 471 -19.04 -8.17 5.32
N ASP A 472 -18.82 -9.47 5.47
CA ASP A 472 -19.02 -10.16 6.75
C ASP A 472 -18.04 -9.68 7.84
N VAL A 473 -16.79 -9.40 7.47
CA VAL A 473 -15.79 -8.89 8.40
C VAL A 473 -16.12 -7.46 8.79
N LEU A 474 -16.44 -6.58 7.84
CA LEU A 474 -16.87 -5.21 8.11
C LEU A 474 -18.12 -5.18 9.02
N ASP A 475 -19.10 -6.05 8.78
CA ASP A 475 -20.30 -6.12 9.63
C ASP A 475 -19.99 -6.51 11.08
N ALA A 476 -18.89 -7.23 11.31
CA ALA A 476 -18.44 -7.67 12.64
C ALA A 476 -17.56 -6.63 13.36
N VAL A 477 -17.05 -5.61 12.69
CA VAL A 477 -16.23 -4.56 13.32
C VAL A 477 -17.09 -3.73 14.28
N ARG A 478 -16.59 -3.50 15.50
CA ARG A 478 -17.26 -2.71 16.54
C ARG A 478 -16.45 -1.50 17.00
N GLU A 479 -15.16 -1.49 16.71
CA GLU A 479 -14.20 -0.45 17.09
C GLU A 479 -13.34 -0.06 15.89
N PRO A 480 -12.67 1.11 15.93
CA PRO A 480 -11.75 1.48 14.86
C PRO A 480 -10.70 0.40 14.56
N ILE A 481 -10.47 0.13 13.28
CA ILE A 481 -9.56 -0.94 12.82
C ILE A 481 -8.72 -0.49 11.63
N GLU A 482 -7.42 -0.76 11.68
CA GLU A 482 -6.49 -0.60 10.57
C GLU A 482 -6.68 -1.66 9.47
N THR A 483 -6.44 -1.27 8.22
CA THR A 483 -6.74 -2.15 7.08
C THR A 483 -5.90 -3.42 7.07
N ARG A 484 -4.67 -3.40 7.61
CA ARG A 484 -3.88 -4.64 7.74
C ARG A 484 -4.59 -5.72 8.55
N ARG A 485 -5.14 -5.37 9.72
CA ARG A 485 -5.83 -6.32 10.60
C ARG A 485 -7.20 -6.71 10.07
N LEU A 486 -7.89 -5.76 9.41
CA LEU A 486 -9.09 -6.06 8.64
C LEU A 486 -8.78 -7.13 7.58
N PHE A 487 -7.70 -6.94 6.82
CA PHE A 487 -7.27 -7.87 5.77
C PHE A 487 -6.95 -9.25 6.32
N ASP A 488 -6.23 -9.37 7.44
CA ASP A 488 -5.90 -10.68 8.02
C ASP A 488 -7.20 -11.47 8.36
N SER A 489 -8.22 -10.78 8.87
CA SER A 489 -9.56 -11.35 9.12
C SER A 489 -10.29 -11.72 7.83
N VAL A 490 -10.24 -10.87 6.80
CA VAL A 490 -10.83 -11.12 5.48
C VAL A 490 -10.17 -12.33 4.81
N SER A 491 -8.85 -12.42 4.84
CA SER A 491 -8.06 -13.51 4.26
C SER A 491 -8.32 -14.85 4.95
N ALA A 492 -8.46 -14.84 6.28
CA ALA A 492 -8.84 -16.03 7.04
C ALA A 492 -10.24 -16.52 6.66
N ARG A 493 -11.21 -15.60 6.52
CA ARG A 493 -12.58 -15.91 6.08
C ARG A 493 -12.66 -16.39 4.64
N PHE A 494 -11.93 -15.73 3.76
CA PHE A 494 -11.81 -16.13 2.38
C PHE A 494 -11.25 -17.56 2.26
N SER A 495 -10.17 -17.87 2.99
CA SER A 495 -9.54 -19.20 2.97
C SER A 495 -10.52 -20.32 3.32
N LEU A 496 -11.36 -20.12 4.34
CA LEU A 496 -12.36 -21.11 4.75
C LEU A 496 -13.43 -21.34 3.68
N ARG A 497 -13.88 -20.28 3.00
CA ARG A 497 -14.85 -20.37 1.91
C ARG A 497 -14.25 -20.99 0.66
N ALA A 498 -13.04 -20.59 0.30
CA ALA A 498 -12.30 -21.10 -0.85
C ALA A 498 -11.99 -22.60 -0.72
N GLN A 499 -11.66 -23.09 0.49
CA GLN A 499 -11.41 -24.52 0.73
C GLN A 499 -12.65 -25.38 0.42
N ARG A 500 -13.86 -24.93 0.79
CA ARG A 500 -15.11 -25.63 0.48
C ARG A 500 -15.37 -25.74 -1.03
N LEU A 501 -14.92 -24.75 -1.79
CA LEU A 501 -15.14 -24.62 -3.22
C LEU A 501 -13.93 -25.04 -4.08
N ARG A 502 -12.83 -25.49 -3.45
CA ARG A 502 -11.57 -25.89 -4.11
C ARG A 502 -10.95 -24.81 -5.01
N ILE A 503 -11.04 -23.54 -4.58
CA ILE A 503 -10.53 -22.38 -5.32
C ILE A 503 -9.10 -22.06 -4.85
N GLN A 504 -8.20 -21.73 -5.78
CA GLN A 504 -6.76 -21.50 -5.50
C GLN A 504 -6.37 -20.03 -5.28
N GLN A 505 -7.32 -19.11 -5.26
CA GLN A 505 -7.07 -17.69 -5.06
C GLN A 505 -6.47 -17.37 -3.69
N LYS A 506 -5.64 -16.32 -3.66
CA LYS A 506 -5.05 -15.78 -2.43
C LYS A 506 -5.18 -14.27 -2.43
N PRO A 507 -5.97 -13.70 -1.50
CA PRO A 507 -6.03 -12.26 -1.31
C PRO A 507 -4.65 -11.68 -0.97
N GLN A 508 -4.41 -10.43 -1.35
CA GLN A 508 -3.16 -9.71 -1.05
C GLN A 508 -3.46 -8.33 -0.47
N TYR A 509 -2.59 -7.84 0.41
CA TYR A 509 -2.65 -6.50 0.98
C TYR A 509 -1.26 -5.88 1.01
N ALA A 510 -1.13 -4.67 0.48
CA ALA A 510 0.15 -4.01 0.41
C ALA A 510 0.07 -2.52 -0.05
N PRO A 511 1.04 -1.66 0.31
CA PRO A 511 1.24 -0.32 -0.24
C PRO A 511 1.08 -0.19 -1.77
N ILE A 512 0.44 0.89 -2.23
CA ILE A 512 0.31 1.22 -3.67
C ILE A 512 1.64 1.74 -4.23
N ARG A 513 2.14 1.13 -5.31
CA ARG A 513 3.37 1.58 -6.01
C ARG A 513 3.25 3.05 -6.45
N PHE A 514 4.32 3.83 -6.28
CA PHE A 514 4.43 5.22 -6.77
C PHE A 514 3.33 6.19 -6.25
N ALA A 515 2.63 5.84 -5.17
CA ALA A 515 1.52 6.62 -4.64
C ALA A 515 1.89 7.62 -3.52
N GLY A 516 3.18 7.76 -3.22
CA GLY A 516 3.67 8.55 -2.09
C GLY A 516 3.12 8.03 -0.75
N HIS A 517 3.23 6.72 -0.53
CA HIS A 517 2.87 6.08 0.73
C HIS A 517 3.91 6.38 1.81
N GLU A 518 3.47 6.70 3.03
CA GLU A 518 4.31 6.80 4.22
C GLU A 518 4.10 5.57 5.13
N ALA A 519 4.22 5.71 6.44
CA ALA A 519 4.02 4.63 7.42
C ALA A 519 2.55 4.51 7.93
N GLY A 520 1.61 5.23 7.32
CA GLY A 520 0.20 5.21 7.72
C GLY A 520 -0.59 4.02 7.18
N ASP A 521 -1.77 3.74 7.75
CA ASP A 521 -2.73 2.75 7.26
C ASP A 521 -4.12 3.40 7.22
N PHE A 522 -4.98 2.94 6.31
CA PHE A 522 -6.37 3.36 6.24
C PHE A 522 -7.13 2.75 7.44
N VAL A 523 -7.82 3.61 8.21
CA VAL A 523 -8.55 3.19 9.41
C VAL A 523 -10.05 3.28 9.18
N PHE A 524 -10.75 2.16 9.33
CA PHE A 524 -12.21 2.11 9.33
C PHE A 524 -12.75 2.48 10.71
N VAL A 525 -13.67 3.44 10.76
CA VAL A 525 -14.29 3.91 12.01
C VAL A 525 -15.79 3.69 11.95
N PRO A 526 -16.36 2.75 12.73
CA PRO A 526 -17.80 2.55 12.78
C PRO A 526 -18.56 3.78 13.31
N LYS A 527 -19.74 4.03 12.74
CA LYS A 527 -20.73 4.99 13.26
C LYS A 527 -21.40 4.44 14.52
N ARG A 528 -21.86 5.37 15.36
CA ARG A 528 -22.72 5.10 16.52
C ARG A 528 -24.04 4.46 16.11
#